data_AF-A0A6J1WGV0-F1
#
_entry.id   AF-A0A6J1WGV0-F1
#
_cell.length_a   1.000
_cell.length_b   1.000
_cell.length_c   1.000
_cell.angle_alpha   90.00
_cell.angle_beta   90.00
_cell.angle_gamma   90.00
#
_symmetry.space_group_name_H-M   'P 1'
#
loop_
_entity.id
_entity.type
_entity.pdbx_description
1 polymer ?
#
loop_
_entity_poly.entity_id
_entity_poly.type
_entity_poly.pdbx_seq_one_letter_code
_entity_poly.pdbx_strand_id
1 'polypeptide(L)'
;MSTDAHRKCAKCGATAFQDGVTSLHRFPKPGKTNIKRARAWAQFCWPEQDWTSSAALTRLYKSNKVLCKRHFKDICFTDNTKSQLGRFSVPTESRDAVSFQPHEPSINKSSSITLATTMLRCPTLEQSSSEPNITVDRQTNNSDDELQCIMSHAEGKCSDSRSDLDNDLLAFMSEIKSIISDFKDQQNENMVKIFETVEKIKMQNIDIQTSITFLSQNYQSLKNQIDKLQADCNSNLIHI
;
A
#
# COMPACT_ATOMS: atom_id res chain seq x y z
N MET A 1 33.45 19.38 -6.15
CA MET A 1 32.12 19.92 -5.75
C MET A 1 31.06 18.87 -6.06
N SER A 2 30.22 18.51 -5.09
CA SER A 2 29.24 17.41 -5.26
C SER A 2 28.12 17.82 -6.22
N THR A 3 27.90 17.07 -7.28
CA THR A 3 26.87 17.35 -8.31
C THR A 3 25.44 17.09 -7.82
N ASP A 4 25.27 16.63 -6.57
CA ASP A 4 23.95 16.37 -5.98
C ASP A 4 23.19 17.65 -5.59
N ALA A 5 23.86 18.80 -5.42
CA ALA A 5 23.22 20.04 -4.95
C ALA A 5 22.09 20.55 -5.89
N HIS A 6 22.17 20.26 -7.19
CA HIS A 6 21.22 20.72 -8.20
C HIS A 6 20.22 19.63 -8.63
N ARG A 7 20.29 18.43 -8.03
CA ARG A 7 19.38 17.35 -8.41
C ARG A 7 18.00 17.59 -7.84
N LYS A 8 16.99 17.41 -8.69
CA LYS A 8 15.58 17.54 -8.35
C LYS A 8 14.96 16.17 -8.13
N CYS A 9 14.13 16.07 -7.10
CA CYS A 9 13.24 14.92 -6.91
C CYS A 9 12.34 14.75 -8.14
N ALA A 10 12.27 13.54 -8.68
CA ALA A 10 11.50 13.25 -9.87
C ALA A 10 9.97 13.43 -9.69
N LYS A 11 9.46 13.28 -8.46
CA LYS A 11 8.03 13.41 -8.15
C LYS A 11 7.63 14.84 -7.77
N CYS A 12 8.29 15.44 -6.79
CA CYS A 12 7.90 16.75 -6.24
C CYS A 12 8.80 17.92 -6.66
N GLY A 13 9.85 17.68 -7.44
CA GLY A 13 10.78 18.75 -7.85
C GLY A 13 11.73 19.26 -6.77
N ALA A 14 11.56 18.84 -5.51
CA ALA A 14 12.35 19.32 -4.38
C ALA A 14 13.86 19.12 -4.58
N THR A 15 14.65 20.09 -4.11
CA THR A 15 16.11 20.09 -4.14
C THR A 15 16.70 20.05 -2.73
N ALA A 16 17.94 19.58 -2.61
CA ALA A 16 18.63 19.60 -1.32
C ALA A 16 18.83 21.02 -0.78
N PHE A 17 19.09 21.98 -1.68
CA PHE A 17 19.40 23.36 -1.32
C PHE A 17 18.17 24.19 -0.94
N GLN A 18 17.09 24.14 -1.72
CA GLN A 18 15.92 25.00 -1.49
C GLN A 18 14.98 24.46 -0.41
N ASP A 19 14.81 23.13 -0.35
CA ASP A 19 13.75 22.51 0.44
C ASP A 19 14.26 21.82 1.73
N GLY A 20 15.56 21.93 2.01
CA GLY A 20 16.20 21.24 3.15
C GLY A 20 16.10 19.72 3.07
N VAL A 21 15.92 19.15 1.87
CA VAL A 21 15.88 17.71 1.69
C VAL A 21 17.29 17.15 1.85
N THR A 22 17.53 16.49 2.98
CA THR A 22 18.87 15.97 3.32
C THR A 22 19.30 14.76 2.49
N SER A 23 18.36 13.99 1.92
CA SER A 23 18.68 12.76 1.17
C SER A 23 17.84 12.58 -0.10
N LEU A 24 18.55 12.26 -1.18
CA LEU A 24 18.00 11.91 -2.49
C LEU A 24 18.43 10.47 -2.83
N HIS A 25 17.46 9.61 -3.11
CA HIS A 25 17.69 8.21 -3.38
C HIS A 25 17.53 7.91 -4.88
N ARG A 26 18.53 7.26 -5.47
CA ARG A 26 18.51 6.84 -6.87
C ARG A 26 17.54 5.69 -7.08
N PHE A 27 16.97 5.64 -8.28
CA PHE A 27 16.15 4.51 -8.70
C PHE A 27 16.93 3.19 -8.60
N PRO A 28 16.30 2.09 -8.18
CA PRO A 28 16.96 0.80 -8.12
C PRO A 28 17.35 0.32 -9.51
N LYS A 29 18.56 -0.24 -9.65
CA LYS A 29 19.03 -0.81 -10.91
C LYS A 29 18.09 -1.96 -11.32
N PRO A 30 17.46 -1.90 -12.51
CA PRO A 30 16.61 -2.99 -12.97
C PRO A 30 17.45 -4.25 -13.20
N GLY A 31 16.99 -5.36 -12.64
CA GLY A 31 17.61 -6.68 -12.69
C GLY A 31 16.60 -7.72 -12.24
N LYS A 32 16.95 -9.01 -12.31
CA LYS A 32 16.02 -10.13 -12.04
C LYS A 32 15.26 -9.96 -10.71
N THR A 33 15.96 -9.56 -9.64
CA THR A 33 15.36 -9.37 -8.30
C THR A 33 14.69 -8.02 -8.11
N ASN A 34 15.11 -6.99 -8.85
CA ASN A 34 14.72 -5.59 -8.60
C ASN A 34 13.69 -5.07 -9.61
N ILE A 35 13.29 -5.86 -10.61
CA ILE A 35 12.42 -5.39 -11.69
C ILE A 35 11.07 -4.91 -11.15
N LYS A 36 10.47 -5.63 -10.21
CA LYS A 36 9.20 -5.26 -9.55
C LYS A 36 9.36 -3.93 -8.78
N ARG A 37 10.45 -3.78 -8.03
CA ARG A 37 10.75 -2.57 -7.26
C ARG A 37 10.99 -1.35 -8.17
N ALA A 38 11.77 -1.51 -9.23
CA ALA A 38 12.02 -0.45 -10.21
C ALA A 38 10.73 0.00 -10.91
N ARG A 39 9.86 -0.95 -11.27
CA ARG A 39 8.53 -0.67 -11.82
C ARG A 39 7.67 0.12 -10.84
N ALA A 40 7.59 -0.29 -9.59
CA ALA A 40 6.81 0.42 -8.56
C ALA A 40 7.29 1.87 -8.37
N TRP A 41 8.61 2.11 -8.34
CA TRP A 41 9.17 3.47 -8.27
C TRP A 41 8.82 4.31 -9.50
N ALA A 42 8.84 3.72 -10.69
CA ALA A 42 8.54 4.41 -11.94
C ALA A 42 7.06 4.78 -12.05
N GLN A 43 6.18 3.82 -11.75
CA GLN A 43 4.72 4.02 -11.70
C GLN A 43 4.32 5.09 -10.68
N PHE A 44 4.99 5.14 -9.52
CA PHE A 44 4.74 6.18 -8.53
C PHE A 44 5.04 7.60 -9.06
N CYS A 45 6.06 7.74 -9.91
CA CYS A 45 6.47 9.04 -10.45
C CYS A 45 5.66 9.46 -11.67
N TRP A 46 5.37 8.52 -12.57
CA TRP A 46 4.66 8.73 -13.84
C TRP A 46 3.62 7.62 -14.05
N PRO A 47 2.45 7.73 -13.41
CA PRO A 47 1.41 6.69 -13.45
C PRO A 47 0.79 6.53 -14.83
N GLU A 48 0.88 7.54 -15.70
CA GLU A 48 0.32 7.50 -17.05
C GLU A 48 1.20 6.71 -18.06
N GLN A 49 2.45 6.40 -17.70
CA GLN A 49 3.39 5.71 -18.59
C GLN A 49 3.43 4.20 -18.31
N ASP A 50 3.61 3.40 -19.38
CA ASP A 50 3.82 1.96 -19.25
C ASP A 50 5.28 1.62 -18.89
N TRP A 51 5.44 1.01 -17.72
CA TRP A 51 6.72 0.56 -17.16
C TRP A 51 6.84 -0.97 -17.10
N THR A 52 6.09 -1.69 -17.93
CA THR A 52 6.20 -3.16 -18.07
C THR A 52 7.56 -3.56 -18.65
N SER A 53 8.08 -2.79 -19.61
CA SER A 53 9.31 -3.08 -20.36
C SER A 53 10.61 -2.86 -19.56
N SER A 54 11.49 -3.86 -19.56
CA SER A 54 12.81 -3.79 -18.93
C SER A 54 13.73 -2.74 -19.58
N ALA A 55 13.58 -2.49 -20.88
CA ALA A 55 14.35 -1.49 -21.61
C ALA A 55 13.96 -0.07 -21.17
N ALA A 56 12.67 0.19 -20.92
CA ALA A 56 12.18 1.46 -20.40
C ALA A 56 12.74 1.74 -19.00
N LEU A 57 12.69 0.75 -18.10
CA LEU A 57 13.27 0.86 -16.75
C LEU A 57 14.79 1.09 -16.78
N THR A 58 15.50 0.44 -17.71
CA THR A 58 16.95 0.62 -17.87
C THR A 58 17.30 2.04 -18.32
N ARG A 59 16.50 2.60 -19.25
CA ARG A 59 16.64 3.99 -19.69
C ARG A 59 16.40 4.97 -18.54
N LEU A 60 15.36 4.71 -17.74
CA LEU A 60 15.04 5.51 -16.57
C LEU A 60 16.18 5.50 -15.54
N TYR A 61 16.72 4.33 -15.21
CA TYR A 61 17.88 4.21 -14.31
C TYR A 61 19.10 5.01 -14.83
N LYS A 62 19.42 4.89 -16.12
CA LYS A 62 20.53 5.62 -16.77
C LYS A 62 20.33 7.15 -16.76
N SER A 63 19.08 7.62 -16.72
CA SER A 63 18.77 9.05 -16.65
C SER A 63 19.03 9.69 -15.27
N ASN A 64 19.55 8.94 -14.29
CA ASN A 64 19.96 9.42 -12.97
C ASN A 64 18.85 10.15 -12.19
N LYS A 65 17.59 9.77 -12.39
CA LYS A 65 16.46 10.27 -11.59
C LYS A 65 16.59 9.83 -10.14
N VAL A 66 16.08 10.67 -9.24
CA VAL A 66 16.14 10.47 -7.79
C VAL A 66 14.80 10.80 -7.16
N LEU A 67 14.51 10.21 -6.00
CA LEU A 67 13.37 10.56 -5.15
C LEU A 67 13.87 11.07 -3.79
N CYS A 68 13.20 12.08 -3.25
CA CYS A 68 13.48 12.56 -1.90
C CYS A 68 12.90 11.62 -0.82
N LYS A 69 13.46 11.70 0.39
CA LYS A 69 13.00 10.91 1.55
C LYS A 69 11.51 11.09 1.90
N ARG A 70 10.88 12.20 1.53
CA ARG A 70 9.47 12.50 1.87
C ARG A 70 8.47 11.51 1.25
N HIS A 71 8.89 10.77 0.21
CA HIS A 71 8.02 9.80 -0.47
C HIS A 71 8.11 8.38 0.12
N PHE A 72 8.83 8.20 1.22
CA PHE A 72 9.02 6.91 1.87
C PHE A 72 8.57 7.03 3.33
N LYS A 73 7.97 5.97 3.86
CA LYS A 73 7.68 5.86 5.30
C LYS A 73 8.98 5.71 6.08
N ASP A 74 8.97 6.10 7.36
CA ASP A 74 10.16 6.01 8.21
C ASP A 74 10.68 4.59 8.38
N ILE A 75 9.78 3.59 8.40
CA ILE A 75 10.13 2.15 8.45
C ILE A 75 10.90 1.66 7.21
N CYS A 76 10.94 2.45 6.12
CA CYS A 76 11.62 2.08 4.89
C CYS A 76 13.14 2.36 4.94
N PHE A 77 13.63 3.03 5.98
CA PHE A 77 15.03 3.38 6.16
C PHE A 77 15.72 2.42 7.11
N THR A 78 16.98 2.09 6.82
CA THR A 78 17.79 1.23 7.70
C THR A 78 18.49 2.01 8.79
N ASP A 79 18.54 3.34 8.66
CA ASP A 79 19.25 4.24 9.56
C ASP A 79 18.36 5.40 10.04
N ASN A 80 18.62 5.87 11.27
CA ASN A 80 17.87 6.98 11.86
C ASN A 80 18.04 8.31 11.11
N THR A 81 19.14 8.46 10.36
CA THR A 81 19.40 9.66 9.55
C THR A 81 18.63 9.67 8.22
N LYS A 82 17.94 8.57 7.89
CA LYS A 82 17.17 8.39 6.65
C LYS A 82 18.05 8.57 5.39
N SER A 83 19.32 8.15 5.47
CA SER A 83 20.28 8.24 4.38
C SER A 83 20.27 6.98 3.51
N GLN A 84 19.88 5.84 4.07
CA GLN A 84 19.86 4.54 3.39
C GLN A 84 18.47 3.93 3.38
N LEU A 85 17.98 3.59 2.18
CA LEU A 85 16.73 2.87 2.00
C LEU A 85 16.97 1.37 2.09
N GLY A 86 16.05 0.67 2.76
CA GLY A 86 15.99 -0.78 2.78
C GLY A 86 15.94 -1.38 1.36
N ARG A 87 16.41 -2.63 1.24
CA ARG A 87 16.50 -3.36 -0.03
C ARG A 87 15.16 -3.57 -0.74
N PHE A 88 14.06 -3.58 0.02
CA PHE A 88 12.72 -3.82 -0.49
C PHE A 88 11.81 -2.58 -0.44
N SER A 89 12.34 -1.44 0.00
CA SER A 89 11.55 -0.23 0.19
C SER A 89 11.01 0.34 -1.12
N VAL A 90 9.71 0.63 -1.14
CA VAL A 90 9.00 1.27 -2.25
C VAL A 90 8.40 2.59 -1.78
N PRO A 91 8.30 3.61 -2.65
CA PRO A 91 7.62 4.84 -2.32
C PRO A 91 6.15 4.55 -2.00
N THR A 92 5.62 5.28 -1.04
CA THR A 92 4.21 5.24 -0.68
C THR A 92 3.61 6.61 -0.91
N GLU A 93 2.38 6.68 -1.40
CA GLU A 93 1.62 7.93 -1.39
C GLU A 93 1.42 8.36 0.06
N SER A 94 2.26 9.26 0.55
CA SER A 94 2.00 9.98 1.78
C SER A 94 0.81 10.89 1.50
N ARG A 95 -0.40 10.41 1.80
CA ARG A 95 -1.64 11.22 1.76
C ARG A 95 -1.55 12.48 2.64
N ASP A 96 -0.58 12.52 3.55
CA ASP A 96 -0.37 13.63 4.48
C ASP A 96 0.58 14.71 3.95
N ALA A 97 0.96 14.65 2.66
CA ALA A 97 1.65 15.77 2.03
C ALA A 97 0.66 16.94 1.87
N VAL A 98 0.59 17.75 2.93
CA VAL A 98 0.03 19.10 3.00
C VAL A 98 0.03 19.71 1.61
N SER A 99 -1.17 20.04 1.12
CA SER A 99 -1.39 20.82 -0.09
C SER A 99 -0.49 22.06 -0.04
N PHE A 100 0.68 21.98 -0.67
CA PHE A 100 1.44 23.15 -1.03
C PHE A 100 0.61 23.80 -2.13
N GLN A 101 -0.28 24.71 -1.71
CA GLN A 101 -0.87 25.64 -2.65
C GLN A 101 0.31 26.33 -3.36
N PRO A 102 0.35 26.32 -4.70
CA PRO A 102 1.28 27.17 -5.41
C PRO A 102 1.01 28.59 -4.92
N HIS A 103 2.01 29.22 -4.29
CA HIS A 103 1.98 30.65 -4.08
C HIS A 103 1.99 31.26 -5.49
N GLU A 104 0.80 31.55 -6.02
CA GLU A 104 0.67 32.40 -7.20
C GLU A 104 1.28 33.76 -6.84
N PRO A 105 2.18 34.31 -7.66
CA PRO A 105 2.60 35.68 -7.50
C PRO A 105 1.36 36.57 -7.70
N SER A 106 0.99 37.28 -6.62
CA SER A 106 -0.08 38.26 -6.58
C SER A 106 0.07 39.27 -7.72
N ILE A 107 -0.76 39.12 -8.76
CA ILE A 107 -1.02 40.16 -9.74
C ILE A 107 -2.43 40.67 -9.46
N ASN A 108 -2.48 41.82 -8.79
CA ASN A 108 -3.66 42.66 -8.70
C ASN A 108 -4.28 42.85 -10.09
N LYS A 109 -5.53 42.41 -10.27
CA LYS A 109 -6.49 43.06 -11.17
C LYS A 109 -7.92 42.68 -10.82
N SER A 110 -8.68 43.74 -10.63
CA SER A 110 -10.09 43.77 -10.31
C SER A 110 -10.98 43.19 -11.40
N SER A 111 -12.17 42.77 -10.95
CA SER A 111 -13.48 42.87 -11.61
C SER A 111 -14.14 41.59 -12.12
N SER A 112 -15.41 41.52 -11.71
CA SER A 112 -16.56 40.86 -12.34
C SER A 112 -16.89 39.43 -11.90
N ILE A 113 -17.90 39.41 -11.03
CA ILE A 113 -18.70 38.26 -10.59
C ILE A 113 -19.56 37.79 -11.77
N THR A 114 -19.44 36.52 -12.14
CA THR A 114 -20.43 35.82 -12.97
C THR A 114 -20.76 34.48 -12.30
N LEU A 115 -21.96 34.41 -11.70
CA LEU A 115 -22.54 33.18 -11.15
C LEU A 115 -23.02 32.30 -12.31
N ALA A 116 -22.32 31.18 -12.54
CA ALA A 116 -22.80 30.10 -13.40
C ALA A 116 -23.19 28.91 -12.52
N THR A 117 -24.50 28.77 -12.32
CA THR A 117 -25.14 27.60 -11.70
C THR A 117 -25.09 26.43 -12.66
N THR A 118 -24.08 25.56 -12.53
CA THR A 118 -23.99 24.33 -13.30
C THR A 118 -24.56 23.17 -12.46
N MET A 119 -25.66 22.61 -12.95
CA MET A 119 -26.36 21.44 -12.42
C MET A 119 -25.40 20.24 -12.27
N LEU A 120 -25.12 19.84 -11.03
CA LEU A 120 -24.38 18.62 -10.71
C LEU A 120 -25.26 17.40 -11.00
N ARG A 121 -25.01 16.81 -12.17
CA ARG A 121 -25.53 15.51 -12.61
C ARG A 121 -24.83 14.41 -11.80
N CYS A 122 -25.57 13.80 -10.88
CA CYS A 122 -25.12 12.62 -10.14
C CYS A 122 -24.95 11.43 -11.12
N PRO A 123 -23.76 10.83 -11.27
CA PRO A 123 -23.63 9.57 -11.99
C PRO A 123 -24.06 8.42 -11.09
N THR A 124 -25.05 7.66 -11.54
CA THR A 124 -25.38 6.34 -11.01
C THR A 124 -24.15 5.45 -11.11
N LEU A 125 -23.54 5.14 -9.96
CA LEU A 125 -22.47 4.15 -9.84
C LEU A 125 -23.12 2.77 -9.70
N GLU A 126 -23.29 2.09 -10.83
CA GLU A 126 -23.50 0.64 -10.84
C GLU A 126 -22.21 -0.03 -10.38
N GLN A 127 -22.11 -0.28 -9.08
CA GLN A 127 -21.01 -1.00 -8.48
C GLN A 127 -21.31 -2.49 -8.61
N SER A 128 -20.83 -3.10 -9.71
CA SER A 128 -20.76 -4.55 -9.85
C SER A 128 -19.80 -5.09 -8.77
N SER A 129 -20.36 -5.61 -7.68
CA SER A 129 -19.61 -6.36 -6.67
C SER A 129 -19.27 -7.75 -7.22
N SER A 130 -18.27 -7.82 -8.11
CA SER A 130 -17.57 -9.07 -8.37
C SER A 130 -16.69 -9.36 -7.16
N GLU A 131 -17.18 -10.25 -6.29
CA GLU A 131 -16.44 -10.81 -5.16
C GLU A 131 -15.09 -11.37 -5.65
N PRO A 132 -13.96 -11.05 -4.99
CA PRO A 132 -12.72 -11.77 -5.24
C PRO A 132 -12.87 -13.16 -4.59
N ASN A 133 -13.11 -14.18 -5.39
CA ASN A 133 -13.03 -15.57 -4.99
C ASN A 133 -11.57 -15.90 -4.66
N ILE A 134 -11.16 -15.64 -3.42
CA ILE A 134 -9.87 -16.09 -2.89
C ILE A 134 -10.05 -17.55 -2.50
N THR A 135 -9.96 -18.43 -3.50
CA THR A 135 -9.72 -19.85 -3.28
C THR A 135 -8.32 -19.97 -2.67
N VAL A 136 -8.26 -19.99 -1.34
CA VAL A 136 -7.04 -20.38 -0.62
C VAL A 136 -6.90 -21.88 -0.82
N ASP A 137 -6.20 -22.27 -1.89
CA ASP A 137 -5.73 -23.65 -2.07
C ASP A 137 -4.80 -23.98 -0.90
N ARG A 138 -5.39 -24.60 0.11
CA ARG A 138 -4.70 -25.17 1.26
C ARG A 138 -3.94 -26.41 0.78
N GLN A 139 -2.79 -26.20 0.14
CA GLN A 139 -1.79 -27.24 -0.05
C GLN A 139 -1.22 -27.61 1.33
N THR A 140 -1.85 -28.59 1.98
CA THR A 140 -1.23 -29.39 3.03
C THR A 140 -0.14 -30.24 2.39
N ASN A 141 1.04 -29.66 2.20
CA ASN A 141 2.24 -30.42 1.89
C ASN A 141 2.68 -31.16 3.15
N ASN A 142 2.11 -32.36 3.35
CA ASN A 142 2.71 -33.42 4.15
C ASN A 142 4.13 -33.64 3.62
N SER A 143 5.12 -33.16 4.37
CA SER A 143 6.55 -33.31 4.05
C SER A 143 7.30 -33.97 5.21
N ASP A 144 6.59 -34.68 6.08
CA ASP A 144 7.18 -35.30 7.28
C ASP A 144 7.68 -36.74 7.04
N ASP A 145 7.43 -37.34 5.87
CA ASP A 145 7.77 -38.76 5.59
C ASP A 145 9.08 -38.99 4.80
N GLU A 146 9.79 -37.95 4.35
CA GLU A 146 10.95 -38.10 3.44
C GLU A 146 12.32 -37.88 4.10
N LEU A 147 12.42 -37.98 5.43
CA LEU A 147 13.69 -37.87 6.16
C LEU A 147 14.18 -39.18 6.80
N GLN A 148 13.50 -40.30 6.57
CA GLN A 148 13.80 -41.57 7.26
C GLN A 148 14.71 -42.54 6.49
N CYS A 149 15.13 -42.24 5.24
CA CYS A 149 15.78 -43.23 4.37
C CYS A 149 17.31 -43.13 4.21
N ILE A 150 18.02 -42.24 4.94
CA ILE A 150 19.47 -42.01 4.71
C ILE A 150 20.38 -42.58 5.82
N MET A 151 19.85 -43.12 6.92
CA MET A 151 20.69 -43.53 8.06
C MET A 151 21.16 -45.00 8.08
N SER A 152 20.84 -45.83 7.07
CA SER A 152 21.02 -47.29 7.18
C SER A 152 22.32 -47.88 6.60
N HIS A 153 23.30 -47.09 6.16
CA HIS A 153 24.52 -47.64 5.55
C HIS A 153 25.82 -46.98 6.04
N ALA A 154 26.20 -47.23 7.30
CA ALA A 154 27.56 -47.04 7.77
C ALA A 154 27.84 -47.87 9.04
N GLU A 155 27.82 -49.21 8.93
CA GLU A 155 28.39 -50.09 9.96
C GLU A 155 29.93 -50.06 9.87
N GLY A 156 30.50 -48.98 10.40
CA GLY A 156 31.94 -48.78 10.58
C GLY A 156 32.27 -48.76 12.07
N LYS A 157 32.84 -49.87 12.54
CA LYS A 157 33.22 -50.20 13.91
C LYS A 157 34.32 -49.25 14.45
N CYS A 158 33.95 -48.13 15.07
CA CYS A 158 34.83 -47.31 15.92
C CYS A 158 34.06 -46.81 17.14
N SER A 159 34.32 -47.44 18.29
CA SER A 159 33.66 -47.24 19.58
C SER A 159 34.29 -46.12 20.41
N ASP A 160 33.41 -45.47 21.19
CA ASP A 160 33.63 -45.00 22.57
C ASP A 160 33.93 -43.53 22.92
N SER A 161 33.82 -42.57 21.99
CA SER A 161 33.88 -41.13 22.38
C SER A 161 32.91 -40.21 21.63
N ARG A 162 31.94 -40.79 20.90
CA ARG A 162 31.02 -40.04 20.02
C ARG A 162 29.61 -39.81 20.61
N SER A 163 29.24 -40.51 21.68
CA SER A 163 27.89 -40.49 22.25
C SER A 163 27.49 -39.16 22.88
N ASP A 164 28.43 -38.44 23.50
CA ASP A 164 28.12 -37.17 24.18
C ASP A 164 27.82 -36.04 23.18
N LEU A 165 28.55 -35.98 22.07
CA LEU A 165 28.32 -34.98 21.02
C LEU A 165 26.95 -35.15 20.34
N ASP A 166 26.51 -36.40 20.16
CA ASP A 166 25.24 -36.72 19.54
C ASP A 166 24.06 -36.31 20.46
N ASN A 167 24.21 -36.46 21.78
CA ASN A 167 23.21 -36.01 22.76
C ASN A 167 23.05 -34.47 22.77
N ASP A 168 24.15 -33.72 22.70
CA ASP A 168 24.12 -32.26 22.66
C ASP A 168 23.47 -31.75 21.36
N LEU A 169 23.75 -32.38 20.23
CA LEU A 169 23.12 -32.05 18.96
C LEU A 169 21.61 -32.34 18.97
N LEU A 170 21.19 -33.47 19.56
CA LEU A 170 19.78 -33.82 19.69
C LEU A 170 19.03 -32.82 20.59
N ALA A 171 19.64 -32.39 21.70
CA ALA A 171 19.08 -31.36 22.57
C ALA A 171 18.89 -30.04 21.82
N PHE A 172 19.92 -29.60 21.08
CA PHE A 172 19.84 -28.39 20.26
C PHE A 172 18.78 -28.47 19.17
N MET A 173 18.68 -29.60 18.46
CA MET A 173 17.63 -29.81 17.46
C MET A 173 16.23 -29.78 18.07
N SER A 174 16.07 -30.31 19.30
CA SER A 174 14.81 -30.22 20.04
C SER A 174 14.44 -28.78 20.37
N GLU A 175 15.42 -27.97 20.80
CA GLU A 175 15.22 -26.55 21.09
C GLU A 175 14.82 -25.76 19.83
N ILE A 176 15.49 -25.98 18.70
CA ILE A 176 15.12 -25.35 17.42
C ILE A 176 13.70 -25.76 17.00
N LYS A 177 13.35 -27.05 17.14
CA LYS A 177 12.00 -27.53 16.82
C LYS A 177 10.94 -26.84 17.70
N SER A 178 11.23 -26.66 18.99
CA SER A 178 10.35 -25.92 19.90
C SER A 178 10.15 -24.48 19.44
N ILE A 179 11.23 -23.75 19.12
CA ILE A 179 11.16 -22.35 18.67
C ILE A 179 10.35 -22.23 17.37
N ILE A 180 10.53 -23.16 16.43
CA ILE A 180 9.76 -23.18 15.18
C ILE A 180 8.28 -23.45 15.45
N SER A 181 7.97 -24.34 16.39
CA SER A 181 6.59 -24.63 16.81
C SER A 181 5.94 -23.40 17.43
N ASP A 182 6.59 -22.75 18.39
CA ASP A 182 6.08 -21.56 19.06
C ASP A 182 5.83 -20.41 18.07
N PHE A 183 6.74 -20.23 17.10
CA PHE A 183 6.56 -19.25 16.04
C PHE A 183 5.35 -19.56 15.16
N LYS A 184 5.15 -20.84 14.80
CA LYS A 184 4.00 -21.30 14.01
C LYS A 184 2.69 -21.05 14.75
N ASP A 185 2.66 -21.33 16.05
CA ASP A 185 1.48 -21.11 16.89
C ASP A 185 1.16 -19.61 17.01
N GLN A 186 2.18 -18.77 17.18
CA GLN A 186 2.03 -17.31 17.19
C GLN A 186 1.51 -16.77 15.84
N GLN A 187 2.00 -17.29 14.72
CA GLN A 187 1.49 -16.92 13.39
C GLN A 187 0.02 -17.34 13.23
N ASN A 188 -0.35 -18.52 13.71
CA ASN A 188 -1.73 -19.00 13.67
C ASN A 188 -2.66 -18.13 14.53
N GLU A 189 -2.25 -17.78 15.75
CA GLU A 189 -3.01 -16.87 16.63
C GLU A 189 -3.19 -15.49 15.99
N ASN A 190 -2.13 -14.94 15.39
CA ASN A 190 -2.20 -13.66 14.68
C ASN A 190 -3.15 -13.74 13.47
N MET A 191 -3.15 -14.86 12.74
CA MET A 191 -4.06 -15.08 11.62
C MET A 191 -5.53 -15.07 12.09
N VAL A 192 -5.84 -15.73 13.20
CA VAL A 192 -7.19 -15.72 13.80
C VAL A 192 -7.62 -14.30 14.17
N LYS A 193 -6.76 -13.53 14.84
CA LYS A 193 -7.06 -12.11 15.19
C LYS A 193 -7.31 -11.22 13.98
N ILE A 194 -6.60 -11.46 12.87
CA ILE A 194 -6.82 -10.75 11.61
C ILE A 194 -8.21 -11.08 11.06
N PHE A 195 -8.61 -12.36 11.03
CA PHE A 195 -9.93 -12.75 10.56
C PHE A 195 -11.05 -12.15 11.41
N GLU A 196 -10.92 -12.16 12.73
CA GLU A 196 -11.89 -11.52 13.63
C GLU A 196 -12.02 -10.01 13.37
N THR A 197 -10.91 -9.33 13.11
CA THR A 197 -10.90 -7.89 12.82
C THR A 197 -11.56 -7.61 11.46
N VAL A 198 -11.28 -8.44 10.46
CA VAL A 198 -11.91 -8.34 9.13
C VAL A 198 -13.43 -8.53 9.24
N GLU A 199 -13.89 -9.50 10.02
CA GLU A 199 -15.34 -9.73 10.17
C GLU A 199 -16.02 -8.57 10.91
N LYS A 200 -15.36 -7.96 11.91
CA LYS A 200 -15.85 -6.74 12.56
C LYS A 200 -15.98 -5.57 11.58
N ILE A 201 -14.97 -5.34 10.73
CA ILE A 201 -15.00 -4.29 9.69
C ILE A 201 -16.14 -4.55 8.70
N LYS A 202 -16.35 -5.80 8.31
CA LYS A 202 -17.44 -6.20 7.41
C LYS A 202 -18.82 -5.90 8.02
N MET A 203 -19.03 -6.23 9.30
CA MET A 203 -20.26 -5.88 10.01
C MET A 203 -20.49 -4.36 10.08
N GLN A 204 -19.44 -3.59 10.41
CA GLN A 204 -19.53 -2.12 10.41
C GLN A 204 -19.90 -1.55 9.03
N ASN A 205 -19.36 -2.11 7.95
CA ASN A 205 -19.71 -1.69 6.59
C ASN A 205 -21.18 -1.96 6.26
N ILE A 206 -21.75 -3.08 6.73
CA ILE A 206 -23.18 -3.38 6.58
C ILE A 206 -24.04 -2.35 7.33
N ASP A 207 -23.65 -1.98 8.55
CA ASP A 207 -24.36 -0.97 9.34
C ASP A 207 -24.31 0.42 8.69
N ILE A 208 -23.16 0.80 8.14
CA ILE A 208 -22.98 2.05 7.39
C ILE A 208 -23.87 2.05 6.13
N GLN A 209 -23.89 0.97 5.36
CA GLN A 209 -24.74 0.86 4.18
C GLN A 209 -26.23 0.96 4.52
N THR A 210 -26.64 0.33 5.62
CA THR A 210 -28.02 0.41 6.13
C THR A 210 -28.38 1.86 6.51
N SER A 211 -27.47 2.55 7.19
CA SER A 211 -27.64 3.96 7.59
C SER A 211 -27.73 4.90 6.38
N ILE A 212 -26.88 4.70 5.36
CA ILE A 212 -26.92 5.46 4.10
C ILE A 212 -28.26 5.24 3.37
N THR A 213 -28.72 4.00 3.31
CA THR A 213 -29.99 3.64 2.65
C THR A 213 -31.16 4.33 3.34
N PHE A 214 -31.19 4.30 4.69
CA PHE A 214 -32.22 4.98 5.48
C PHE A 214 -32.22 6.50 5.25
N LEU A 215 -31.05 7.15 5.28
CA LEU A 215 -30.94 8.59 5.01
C LEU A 215 -31.37 8.95 3.59
N SER A 216 -31.03 8.12 2.60
CA SER A 216 -31.45 8.30 1.20
C SER A 216 -32.97 8.26 1.05
N GLN A 217 -33.64 7.31 1.71
CA GLN A 217 -35.11 7.21 1.72
C GLN A 217 -35.75 8.44 2.36
N ASN A 218 -35.23 8.90 3.51
CA ASN A 218 -35.73 10.11 4.17
C ASN A 218 -35.56 11.36 3.30
N TYR A 219 -34.41 11.49 2.63
CA TYR A 219 -34.15 12.60 1.71
C TYR A 219 -35.15 12.61 0.55
N GLN A 220 -35.42 11.46 -0.07
CA GLN A 220 -36.41 11.37 -1.15
C GLN A 220 -37.82 11.71 -0.66
N SER A 221 -38.21 11.25 0.54
CA SER A 221 -39.49 11.59 1.14
C SER A 221 -39.64 13.10 1.36
N LEU A 222 -38.62 13.75 1.93
CA LEU A 222 -38.61 15.20 2.15
C LEU A 222 -38.66 15.97 0.83
N LYS A 223 -37.88 15.54 -0.16
CA LYS A 223 -37.88 16.14 -1.50
C LYS A 223 -39.28 16.10 -2.13
N ASN A 224 -39.94 14.94 -2.09
CA ASN A 224 -41.30 14.79 -2.63
C ASN A 224 -42.31 15.72 -1.92
N GLN A 225 -42.15 15.94 -0.61
CA GLN A 225 -43.00 16.88 0.13
C GLN A 225 -42.76 18.34 -0.30
N ILE A 226 -41.50 18.73 -0.52
CA ILE A 226 -41.14 20.07 -1.02
C ILE A 226 -41.73 20.28 -2.43
N ASP A 227 -41.52 19.31 -3.33
CA ASP A 227 -42.03 19.38 -4.70
C ASP A 227 -43.56 19.51 -4.72
N LYS A 228 -44.26 18.80 -3.82
CA LYS A 228 -45.72 18.90 -3.66
C LYS A 228 -46.15 20.29 -3.19
N LEU A 229 -45.52 20.83 -2.14
CA LEU A 229 -45.83 22.17 -1.63
C LEU A 229 -45.57 23.25 -2.69
N GLN A 230 -44.49 23.11 -3.46
CA GLN A 230 -44.18 24.02 -4.55
C GLN A 230 -45.23 23.96 -5.67
N ALA A 231 -45.71 22.77 -6.02
CA ALA A 231 -46.80 22.60 -6.97
C ALA A 231 -48.11 23.24 -6.47
N ASP A 232 -48.46 23.04 -5.19
CA ASP A 232 -49.66 23.62 -4.55
C ASP A 232 -49.59 25.16 -4.49
N CYS A 233 -48.42 25.74 -4.24
CA CYS A 233 -48.23 27.19 -4.31
C CYS A 233 -48.42 27.73 -5.74
N ASN A 234 -47.87 27.05 -6.74
CA ASN A 234 -47.98 27.48 -8.13
C ASN A 234 -49.41 27.39 -8.67
N SER A 235 -50.17 26.37 -8.28
CA SER A 235 -51.58 26.22 -8.69
C SER A 235 -52.46 27.29 -8.03
N ASN A 236 -52.24 27.61 -6.76
CA ASN A 236 -52.97 28.68 -6.07
C ASN A 236 -52.70 30.08 -6.64
N LEU A 237 -51.50 30.34 -7.15
CA LEU A 237 -51.14 31.65 -7.74
C LEU A 237 -51.91 31.93 -9.05
N ILE A 238 -52.34 30.90 -9.78
CA ILE A 238 -53.10 31.04 -11.04
C ILE A 238 -54.55 31.46 -10.77
N HIS A 239 -55.06 31.22 -9.57
CA HIS A 239 -56.46 31.47 -9.20
C HIS A 239 -56.72 32.85 -8.57
N ILE A 240 -55.69 33.70 -8.46
CA ILE A 240 -55.77 35.08 -7.93
C ILE A 240 -55.60 36.06 -9.09
#